data_AF-A0A1F9L8Q9-F1
#
_entry.id   AF-A0A1F9L8Q9-F1
#
_cell.length_a   1.000
_cell.length_b   1.000
_cell.length_c   1.000
_cell.angle_alpha   90.00
_cell.angle_beta   90.00
_cell.angle_gamma   90.00
#
_symmetry.space_group_name_H-M   'P 1'
#
loop_
_entity.id
_entity.type
_entity.pdbx_description
1 polymer ?
#
loop_
_entity_poly.entity_id
_entity_poly.type
_entity_poly.pdbx_seq_one_letter_code
_entity_poly.pdbx_strand_id
1 'polypeptide(L)'
;MAVCTLDRITLALVSLAANIAANHPKKGLCQLERLRSYGVSEDKIAMVVDIARHLRNEAGEMLDAEFDREAQVEETAPAIVAPASLDTISAGACGCSTTAKGNACC
;
A
#
# COMPACT_ATOMS: atom_id res chain seq x y z
N MET A 1 -36.51 4.17 -8.52
CA MET A 1 -35.42 4.12 -7.52
C MET A 1 -35.19 2.65 -7.22
N ALA A 2 -34.00 2.12 -7.50
CA ALA A 2 -33.72 0.70 -7.29
C ALA A 2 -33.82 0.38 -5.79
N VAL A 3 -34.72 -0.51 -5.42
CA VAL A 3 -34.84 -1.02 -4.06
C VAL A 3 -33.63 -1.92 -3.84
N CYS A 4 -32.60 -1.42 -3.17
CA CYS A 4 -31.50 -2.28 -2.72
C CYS A 4 -32.06 -3.29 -1.73
N THR A 5 -32.06 -4.57 -2.11
CA THR A 5 -32.49 -5.71 -1.30
C THR A 5 -31.45 -6.13 -0.26
N LEU A 6 -30.28 -5.49 -0.24
CA LEU A 6 -29.23 -5.76 0.72
C LEU A 6 -29.57 -5.16 2.07
N ASP A 7 -29.49 -6.00 3.10
CA ASP A 7 -29.59 -5.56 4.49
C ASP A 7 -28.49 -4.53 4.82
N ARG A 8 -28.83 -3.60 5.71
CA ARG A 8 -27.96 -2.53 6.23
C ARG A 8 -26.65 -3.05 6.83
N ILE A 9 -26.66 -4.20 7.49
CA ILE A 9 -25.45 -4.83 8.05
C ILE A 9 -24.56 -5.35 6.93
N THR A 10 -25.14 -6.01 5.94
CA THR A 10 -24.43 -6.53 4.77
C THR A 10 -23.77 -5.39 3.99
N LEU A 11 -24.49 -4.29 3.76
CA LEU A 11 -23.92 -3.08 3.15
C LEU A 11 -22.75 -2.50 3.96
N ALA A 12 -22.87 -2.47 5.30
CA ALA A 12 -21.80 -1.99 6.16
C ALA A 12 -20.55 -2.89 6.13
N LEU A 13 -20.73 -4.22 6.08
CA LEU A 13 -19.63 -5.18 5.93
C LEU A 13 -18.95 -5.06 4.57
N VAL A 14 -19.71 -4.92 3.49
CA VAL A 14 -19.17 -4.70 2.14
C VAL A 14 -18.39 -3.39 2.07
N SER A 15 -18.91 -2.32 2.70
CA SER A 15 -18.21 -1.03 2.78
C SER A 15 -16.89 -1.14 3.55
N LEU A 16 -16.86 -1.88 4.67
CA LEU A 16 -15.63 -2.15 5.41
C LEU A 16 -14.60 -2.89 4.53
N ALA A 17 -15.03 -3.96 3.86
CA ALA A 17 -14.17 -4.74 2.98
C ALA A 17 -13.56 -3.88 1.86
N ALA A 18 -14.39 -3.07 1.19
CA ALA A 18 -13.96 -2.18 0.13
C ALA A 18 -12.94 -1.14 0.61
N ASN A 19 -13.16 -0.56 1.80
CA ASN A 19 -12.23 0.42 2.37
C ASN A 19 -10.85 -0.18 2.71
N ILE A 20 -10.82 -1.44 3.16
CA ILE A 20 -9.58 -2.16 3.43
C ILE A 20 -8.88 -2.52 2.12
N ALA A 21 -9.63 -3.07 1.15
CA ALA A 21 -9.11 -3.48 -0.15
C ALA A 21 -8.52 -2.31 -0.95
N ALA A 22 -9.17 -1.14 -0.91
CA ALA A 22 -8.70 0.08 -1.58
C ALA A 22 -7.52 0.77 -0.86
N ASN A 23 -7.01 0.20 0.24
CA ASN A 23 -5.97 0.80 1.09
C ASN A 23 -6.27 2.25 1.51
N HIS A 24 -7.56 2.56 1.78
CA HIS A 24 -7.97 3.92 2.10
C HIS A 24 -7.35 4.40 3.43
N PRO A 25 -6.90 5.67 3.57
CA PRO A 25 -6.13 6.14 4.73
C PRO A 25 -6.79 5.89 6.09
N LYS A 26 -8.13 5.91 6.14
CA LYS A 26 -8.91 5.68 7.38
C LYS A 26 -9.19 4.19 7.69
N LYS A 27 -8.90 3.26 6.76
CA LYS A 27 -9.02 1.79 6.87
C LYS A 27 -10.32 1.26 7.51
N GLY A 28 -11.42 2.01 7.46
CA GLY A 28 -12.70 1.62 8.06
C GLY A 28 -12.67 1.48 9.60
N LEU A 29 -11.69 2.04 10.30
CA LEU A 29 -11.56 1.86 11.76
C LEU A 29 -12.82 2.35 12.52
N CYS A 30 -13.43 3.45 12.08
CA CYS A 30 -14.68 3.95 12.64
C CYS A 30 -15.92 3.10 12.27
N GLN A 31 -15.82 2.22 11.28
CA GLN A 31 -16.91 1.31 10.90
C GLN A 31 -16.93 0.04 11.76
N LEU A 32 -15.78 -0.37 12.32
CA LEU A 32 -15.71 -1.55 13.22
C LEU A 32 -16.60 -1.36 14.45
N GLU A 33 -16.49 -0.21 15.11
CA GLU A 33 -17.30 0.12 16.29
C GLU A 33 -18.80 0.19 15.96
N ARG A 34 -19.14 0.67 14.76
CA ARG A 34 -20.52 0.71 14.26
C ARG A 34 -21.08 -0.69 13.97
N LEU A 35 -20.27 -1.61 13.44
CA LEU A 35 -20.70 -2.99 13.20
C LEU A 35 -20.94 -3.74 14.52
N ARG A 36 -20.08 -3.49 15.52
CA ARG A 36 -20.25 -4.00 16.88
C ARG A 36 -21.56 -3.52 17.52
N SER A 37 -21.89 -2.24 17.37
CA SER A 37 -23.15 -1.70 17.90
C SER A 37 -24.39 -2.22 17.18
N TYR A 38 -24.25 -2.75 15.95
CA TYR A 38 -25.32 -3.48 15.25
C TYR A 38 -25.43 -4.96 15.65
N GLY A 39 -24.61 -5.44 16.58
CA GLY A 39 -24.66 -6.82 17.06
C GLY A 39 -24.02 -7.84 16.11
N VAL A 40 -23.16 -7.40 15.20
CA VAL A 40 -22.41 -8.31 14.34
C VAL A 40 -21.37 -9.07 15.17
N SER A 41 -21.26 -10.39 14.98
CA SER A 41 -20.24 -11.19 15.67
C SER A 41 -18.83 -10.80 15.24
N GLU A 42 -17.89 -10.83 16.19
CA GLU A 42 -16.47 -10.56 15.90
C GLU A 42 -15.91 -11.54 14.85
N ASP A 43 -16.33 -12.81 14.86
CA ASP A 43 -15.91 -13.80 13.86
C ASP A 43 -16.28 -13.38 12.44
N LYS A 44 -17.47 -12.79 12.26
CA LYS A 44 -17.93 -12.32 10.94
C LYS A 44 -17.14 -11.09 10.50
N ILE A 45 -16.84 -10.18 11.42
CA ILE A 45 -16.00 -9.01 11.15
C ILE A 45 -14.57 -9.46 10.78
N ALA A 46 -13.99 -10.37 11.56
CA ALA A 46 -12.66 -10.93 11.33
C ALA A 46 -12.55 -11.59 9.96
N MET A 47 -13.51 -12.45 9.60
CA MET A 47 -13.57 -13.09 8.29
C MET A 47 -13.57 -12.08 7.14
N VAL A 48 -14.39 -11.03 7.23
CA VAL A 48 -14.45 -9.99 6.19
C VAL A 48 -13.14 -9.20 6.10
N VAL A 49 -12.52 -8.90 7.24
CA VAL A 49 -11.22 -8.22 7.31
C VAL A 49 -10.13 -9.08 6.66
N ASP A 50 -10.12 -10.38 6.92
CA ASP A 50 -9.12 -11.30 6.38
C ASP A 50 -9.24 -11.44 4.86
N ILE A 51 -10.47 -11.61 4.35
CA ILE A 51 -10.73 -11.64 2.89
C ILE A 51 -10.24 -10.33 2.25
N ALA A 52 -10.61 -9.18 2.82
CA ALA A 52 -10.23 -7.88 2.25
C ALA A 52 -8.72 -7.64 2.27
N ARG A 53 -8.02 -8.11 3.32
CA ARG A 53 -6.55 -8.03 3.41
C ARG A 53 -5.88 -8.92 2.38
N HIS A 54 -6.38 -10.14 2.20
CA HIS A 54 -5.84 -11.07 1.21
C HIS A 54 -5.92 -10.47 -0.20
N LEU A 55 -7.10 -9.97 -0.59
CA LEU A 55 -7.30 -9.34 -1.91
C LEU A 55 -6.39 -8.13 -2.14
N ARG A 56 -6.21 -7.28 -1.12
CA ARG A 56 -5.30 -6.13 -1.22
C ARG A 56 -3.85 -6.57 -1.43
N ASN A 57 -3.42 -7.58 -0.67
CA ASN A 57 -2.04 -8.05 -0.73
C ASN A 57 -1.76 -8.72 -2.08
N GLU A 58 -2.66 -9.59 -2.55
CA GLU A 58 -2.56 -10.24 -3.86
C GLU A 58 -2.48 -9.20 -4.99
N ALA A 59 -3.34 -8.17 -4.97
CA ALA A 59 -3.27 -7.08 -5.94
C ALA A 59 -1.95 -6.29 -5.86
N GLY A 60 -1.40 -6.09 -4.66
CA GLY A 60 -0.10 -5.47 -4.45
C GLY A 60 1.04 -6.31 -5.03
N GLU A 61 1.05 -7.62 -4.75
CA GLU A 61 2.04 -8.56 -5.27
C GLU A 61 2.03 -8.60 -6.81
N MET A 62 0.85 -8.55 -7.44
CA MET A 62 0.74 -8.47 -8.89
C MET A 62 1.32 -7.17 -9.47
N LEU A 63 1.05 -6.03 -8.83
CA LEU A 63 1.59 -4.73 -9.23
C LEU A 63 3.11 -4.68 -9.07
N ASP A 64 3.62 -5.16 -7.93
CA ASP A 64 5.06 -5.21 -7.66
C ASP A 64 5.77 -6.09 -8.71
N ALA A 65 5.19 -7.23 -9.07
CA ALA A 65 5.72 -8.10 -10.12
C ALA A 65 5.74 -7.42 -11.51
N GLU A 66 4.75 -6.58 -11.83
CA GLU A 66 4.74 -5.79 -13.06
C GLU A 66 5.84 -4.73 -13.04
N PHE A 67 6.02 -4.01 -11.93
CA PHE A 67 7.11 -3.05 -11.77
C PHE A 67 8.48 -3.69 -11.87
N ASP A 68 8.69 -4.84 -11.23
CA ASP A 68 9.94 -5.59 -11.30
C ASP A 68 10.25 -6.00 -12.74
N ARG A 69 9.23 -6.43 -13.50
CA ARG A 69 9.39 -6.79 -14.91
C ARG A 69 9.82 -5.58 -15.75
N GLU A 70 9.16 -4.44 -15.61
CA GLU A 70 9.51 -3.22 -16.37
C GLU A 70 10.87 -2.64 -15.94
N ALA A 71 11.22 -2.72 -14.66
CA ALA A 71 12.51 -2.28 -14.15
C ALA A 71 13.68 -3.14 -14.69
N GLN A 72 13.44 -4.41 -15.01
CA GLN A 72 14.43 -5.33 -15.60
C GLN A 72 14.65 -5.13 -17.11
N VAL A 73 13.85 -4.31 -17.80
CA VAL A 73 13.96 -4.11 -19.28
C VAL A 73 15.26 -3.36 -19.68
N GLU A 74 16.03 -2.81 -18.74
CA GLU A 74 17.30 -2.11 -19.01
C GLU A 74 18.56 -3.01 -18.97
N GLU A 75 18.45 -4.34 -18.92
CA GLU A 75 19.62 -5.24 -18.93
C GLU A 75 19.77 -6.06 -20.23
N THR A 76 19.46 -5.44 -21.37
CA THR A 76 19.93 -5.92 -22.69
C THR A 76 20.54 -4.80 -23.53
N ALA A 77 21.48 -4.04 -22.96
CA ALA A 77 22.52 -3.37 -23.74
C ALA A 77 23.70 -4.35 -23.95
N PRO A 78 24.24 -4.47 -25.18
CA PRO A 78 25.28 -5.45 -25.48
C PRO A 78 26.58 -5.14 -24.72
N ALA A 79 27.29 -6.20 -24.33
CA ALA A 79 28.59 -6.14 -23.66
C ALA A 79 29.57 -5.19 -24.38
N ILE A 80 29.85 -4.04 -23.76
CA ILE A 80 31.02 -3.21 -24.06
C ILE A 80 31.60 -2.65 -22.76
N VAL A 81 32.62 -3.39 -22.27
CA VAL A 81 33.84 -2.94 -21.59
C VAL A 81 33.77 -1.75 -20.60
N ALA A 82 33.79 -2.06 -19.30
CA ALA A 82 34.77 -1.62 -18.28
C ALA A 82 34.15 -1.72 -16.87
N PRO A 83 34.89 -2.18 -15.83
CA PRO A 83 34.35 -2.25 -14.48
C PRO A 83 34.30 -0.85 -13.88
N ALA A 84 33.09 -0.30 -13.70
CA ALA A 84 32.91 0.85 -12.84
C ALA A 84 33.02 0.36 -11.38
N SER A 85 34.23 0.48 -10.82
CA SER A 85 34.47 0.28 -9.40
C SER A 85 33.58 1.23 -8.59
N LEU A 86 32.67 0.66 -7.80
CA LEU A 86 32.00 1.32 -6.68
C LEU A 86 33.00 1.46 -5.53
N ASP A 87 33.94 2.40 -5.67
CA ASP A 87 34.76 2.86 -4.56
C ASP A 87 35.16 4.30 -4.82
N THR A 88 34.34 5.24 -4.29
CA THR A 88 34.83 6.52 -3.76
C THR A 88 33.72 7.10 -2.87
N ILE A 89 33.78 6.77 -1.58
CA ILE A 89 33.38 7.72 -0.55
C ILE A 89 34.38 8.88 -0.67
N SER A 90 33.98 9.96 -1.32
CA SER A 90 34.66 11.26 -1.19
C SER A 90 33.61 12.28 -0.83
N ALA A 91 33.78 12.81 0.37
CA ALA A 91 32.97 13.88 0.92
C ALA A 91 32.87 15.05 -0.07
N GLY A 92 31.65 15.46 -0.38
CA GLY A 92 31.41 16.75 -1.02
C GLY A 92 30.22 16.75 -1.97
N ALA A 93 29.19 17.47 -1.55
CA ALA A 93 28.07 17.98 -2.36
C ALA A 93 26.84 17.07 -2.55
N CYS A 94 26.18 16.71 -1.44
CA CYS A 94 24.71 16.76 -1.44
C CYS A 94 24.30 18.22 -1.67
N GLY A 95 23.54 18.49 -2.74
CA GLY A 95 22.94 19.79 -3.05
C GLY A 95 21.82 20.21 -2.09
N CYS A 96 22.03 20.03 -0.79
CA CYS A 96 21.14 20.47 0.27
C CYS A 96 21.68 21.81 0.80
N SER A 97 21.00 22.91 0.50
CA SER A 97 21.24 24.17 1.19
C SER A 97 20.98 23.99 2.70
N THR A 98 21.93 24.43 3.53
CA THR A 98 21.80 24.42 4.99
C THR A 98 20.53 25.14 5.43
N THR A 99 19.77 24.55 6.35
CA THR A 99 18.68 25.27 7.02
C THR A 99 19.27 26.46 7.78
N ALA A 100 18.54 27.57 7.88
CA ALA A 100 18.95 28.86 8.46
C ALA A 100 19.48 28.82 9.92
N LYS A 101 19.55 27.65 10.56
CA LYS A 101 20.17 27.41 11.87
C LYS A 101 21.48 26.61 11.83
N GLY A 102 22.04 26.35 10.64
CA GLY A 102 23.44 25.89 10.50
C GLY A 102 23.73 24.43 10.81
N ASN A 103 22.73 23.55 10.96
CA ASN A 103 22.98 22.11 11.08
C ASN A 103 22.98 21.44 9.69
N ALA A 104 23.91 20.48 9.51
CA ALA A 104 23.97 19.62 8.34
C ALA A 104 22.76 18.65 8.29
N CYS A 105 22.24 18.38 7.10
CA CYS A 105 21.18 17.39 6.91
C CYS A 105 21.79 15.97 6.94
N CYS A 106 21.53 15.25 8.04
CA CYS A 106 21.46 13.79 8.12
C CYS A 106 20.44 13.43 9.20
#